data_AF-A0A3B1E965-F1
#
_entry.id   AF-A0A3B1E965-F1
#
_cell.length_a   1.000
_cell.length_b   1.000
_cell.length_c   1.000
_cell.angle_alpha   90.00
_cell.angle_beta   90.00
_cell.angle_gamma   90.00
#
_symmetry.space_group_name_H-M   'P 1'
#
loop_
_entity.id
_entity.type
_entity.pdbx_description
1 polymer ?
#
loop_
_entity_poly.entity_id
_entity_poly.type
_entity_poly.pdbx_seq_one_letter_code
_entity_poly.pdbx_strand_id
1 'polypeptide(L)'
;MPKTPSYRKRSGYDQAIVTLTDSVTKRRRDYWLGEYNTPESRECYHRLIAAWEANDRRHPEPEDAGIVPARRAKPTADDSRTTVAMVIAAYWKWARRYYQPNESG
;
A
#
# COMPACT_ATOMS: atom_id res chain seq x y z
N MET A 1 24.83 -7.64 13.57
CA MET A 1 23.91 -8.53 12.83
C MET A 1 22.85 -7.65 12.16
N PRO A 2 22.58 -7.85 10.85
CA PRO A 2 21.54 -7.08 10.17
C PRO A 2 20.18 -7.38 10.81
N LYS A 3 19.39 -6.33 11.04
CA LYS A 3 18.14 -6.41 11.80
C LYS A 3 17.08 -7.04 10.91
N THR A 4 16.59 -8.23 11.27
CA THR A 4 15.48 -8.86 10.56
C THR A 4 14.28 -7.90 10.58
N PRO A 5 13.70 -7.56 9.42
CA PRO A 5 12.56 -6.67 9.36
C PRO A 5 11.36 -7.30 10.09
N SER A 6 10.76 -6.48 10.96
CA SER A 6 9.72 -6.92 11.89
C SER A 6 8.36 -6.96 11.18
N TYR A 7 7.77 -8.16 11.14
CA TYR A 7 6.36 -8.38 10.82
C TYR A 7 5.53 -8.02 12.05
N ARG A 8 4.66 -7.01 11.93
CA ARG A 8 3.84 -6.53 13.05
C ARG A 8 2.43 -6.18 12.59
N LYS A 9 1.47 -6.34 13.51
CA LYS A 9 0.12 -5.80 13.36
C LYS A 9 0.13 -4.29 13.64
N ARG A 10 -0.57 -3.50 12.83
CA ARG A 10 -0.76 -2.08 13.12
C ARG A 10 -1.91 -1.89 14.12
N SER A 11 -1.71 -1.05 15.14
CA SER A 11 -2.80 -0.72 16.08
C SER A 11 -3.95 -0.02 15.35
N GLY A 12 -5.19 -0.48 15.58
CA GLY A 12 -6.39 0.03 14.93
C GLY A 12 -6.71 -0.54 13.54
N TYR A 13 -5.89 -1.47 13.03
CA TYR A 13 -6.16 -2.17 11.77
C TYR A 13 -5.89 -3.67 11.94
N ASP A 14 -6.67 -4.50 11.26
CA ASP A 14 -6.36 -5.93 11.16
C ASP A 14 -5.29 -6.24 10.12
N GLN A 15 -4.46 -5.26 9.75
CA GLN A 15 -3.48 -5.39 8.67
C GLN A 15 -2.06 -5.61 9.20
N ALA A 16 -1.33 -6.50 8.54
CA ALA A 16 0.08 -6.71 8.71
C ALA A 16 0.88 -5.64 7.99
N ILE A 17 1.89 -5.14 8.69
CA ILE A 17 2.86 -4.21 8.13
C ILE A 17 4.28 -4.71 8.36
N VAL A 18 5.14 -4.49 7.38
CA VAL A 18 6.57 -4.78 7.45
C VAL A 18 7.36 -3.56 7.06
N THR A 19 8.23 -3.12 7.96
CA THR A 19 9.12 -2.00 7.71
C THR A 19 10.45 -2.53 7.19
N LEU A 20 10.73 -2.30 5.90
CA LEU A 20 12.04 -2.60 5.32
C LEU A 20 12.95 -1.38 5.41
N THR A 21 14.20 -1.61 5.77
CA THR A 21 15.23 -0.55 5.81
C THR A 21 16.21 -0.81 4.69
N ASP A 22 16.39 0.18 3.81
CA ASP A 22 17.37 0.12 2.74
C ASP A 22 18.79 0.23 3.34
N SER A 23 19.68 -0.68 2.94
CA SER A 23 21.06 -0.70 3.42
C SER A 23 21.92 0.42 2.86
N VAL A 24 21.62 0.87 1.63
CA VAL A 24 22.36 1.88 0.85
C VAL A 24 21.86 3.28 1.19
N THR A 25 20.55 3.53 1.06
CA THR A 25 19.97 4.87 1.30
C THR A 25 19.62 5.12 2.76
N LYS A 26 19.67 4.09 3.62
CA LYS A 26 19.21 4.10 5.02
C LYS A 26 17.74 4.49 5.19
N ARG A 27 16.95 4.52 4.11
CA ARG A 27 15.53 4.88 4.16
C ARG A 27 14.69 3.72 4.65
N ARG A 28 13.64 4.04 5.40
CA ARG A 28 12.69 3.06 5.94
C ARG A 28 11.39 3.20 5.14
N ARG A 29 10.83 2.08 4.71
CA ARG A 29 9.55 2.04 3.98
C ARG A 29 8.66 0.95 4.56
N ASP A 30 7.39 1.32 4.76
CA ASP A 30 6.37 0.43 5.31
C ASP A 30 5.59 -0.22 4.17
N TYR A 31 5.56 -1.55 4.19
CA TYR A 31 4.82 -2.38 3.25
C TYR A 31 3.62 -3.00 3.95
N TRP A 32 2.48 -2.96 3.28
CA TRP A 32 1.20 -3.46 3.78
C TRP A 32 0.95 -4.82 3.15
N LEU A 33 0.84 -5.86 3.97
CA LEU A 33 0.79 -7.26 3.52
C LEU A 33 -0.61 -7.85 3.59
N GLY A 34 -1.65 -7.01 3.66
CA GLY A 34 -3.02 -7.46 3.89
C GLY A 34 -3.28 -7.81 5.35
N GLU A 35 -4.24 -8.71 5.61
CA GLU A 35 -4.69 -9.05 6.96
C GLU A 35 -3.60 -9.74 7.79
N TYR A 36 -3.51 -9.41 9.07
CA TYR A 36 -2.49 -9.92 9.97
C TYR A 36 -2.75 -11.39 10.31
N ASN A 37 -1.68 -12.18 10.25
CA ASN A 37 -1.69 -13.61 10.57
C ASN A 37 -2.42 -14.52 9.56
N THR A 38 -2.69 -14.04 8.35
CA THR A 38 -3.20 -14.89 7.26
C THR A 38 -2.06 -15.57 6.48
N PRO A 39 -2.31 -16.74 5.86
CA PRO A 39 -1.30 -17.41 5.04
C PRO A 39 -0.86 -16.55 3.85
N GLU A 40 -1.77 -15.78 3.26
CA GLU A 40 -1.48 -14.86 2.15
C GLU A 40 -0.53 -13.74 2.58
N SER A 41 -0.73 -13.19 3.79
CA SER A 41 0.13 -12.15 4.35
C SER A 41 1.53 -12.66 4.66
N ARG A 42 1.63 -13.90 5.17
CA ARG A 42 2.90 -14.57 5.42
C ARG A 42 3.63 -14.89 4.12
N GLU A 43 2.93 -15.37 3.11
CA GLU A 43 3.52 -15.63 1.80
C GLU A 43 4.04 -14.33 1.15
N CYS A 44 3.26 -13.24 1.21
CA CYS A 44 3.70 -11.92 0.80
C CYS A 44 4.94 -11.46 1.58
N TYR A 45 4.99 -11.69 2.89
CA TYR A 45 6.19 -11.43 3.69
C TYR A 45 7.40 -12.20 3.16
N HIS A 46 7.29 -13.51 2.99
CA HIS A 46 8.40 -14.33 2.50
C HIS A 46 8.89 -13.90 1.11
N ARG A 47 7.97 -13.61 0.18
CA ARG A 47 8.30 -13.10 -1.16
C ARG A 47 8.99 -11.73 -1.08
N LEU A 48 8.46 -10.82 -0.26
CA LEU A 48 9.02 -9.49 -0.07
C LEU A 48 10.44 -9.54 0.52
N ILE A 49 10.67 -10.40 1.50
CA ILE A 49 12.00 -10.60 2.09
C ILE A 49 12.97 -11.19 1.09
N ALA A 50 12.56 -12.23 0.35
CA ALA A 50 13.41 -12.82 -0.69
C ALA A 50 13.79 -11.80 -1.77
N ALA A 51 12.84 -10.98 -2.23
CA ALA A 51 13.09 -9.90 -3.19
C ALA A 51 14.01 -8.82 -2.61
N TRP A 52 13.83 -8.45 -1.33
CA TRP A 52 14.69 -7.49 -0.64
C TRP A 52 16.12 -8.02 -0.48
N GLU A 53 16.29 -9.30 -0.12
CA GLU A 53 17.61 -9.93 0.00
C GLU A 53 18.28 -10.10 -1.36
N ALA A 54 17.55 -10.48 -2.40
CA ALA A 54 18.06 -10.58 -3.78
C ALA A 54 18.53 -9.23 -4.35
N ASN A 55 17.91 -8.12 -3.92
CA ASN A 55 18.28 -6.75 -4.31
C ASN A 55 19.37 -6.13 -3.41
N ASP A 56 20.26 -6.94 -2.81
CA ASP A 56 21.30 -6.48 -1.88
C ASP A 56 20.75 -5.62 -0.72
N ARG A 57 19.55 -5.98 -0.22
CA ARG A 57 18.85 -5.24 0.83
C ARG A 57 18.52 -3.79 0.47
N ARG A 58 18.39 -3.51 -0.83
CA ARG A 58 17.76 -2.28 -1.35
C ARG A 58 16.26 -2.45 -1.35
N HIS A 59 15.52 -1.34 -1.27
CA HIS A 59 14.07 -1.43 -1.43
C HIS A 59 13.76 -2.02 -2.79
N PRO A 60 13.04 -3.16 -2.87
CA PRO A 60 12.59 -3.65 -4.15
C PRO A 60 11.73 -2.58 -4.79
N GLU A 61 11.88 -2.38 -6.10
CA GLU A 61 10.90 -1.57 -6.80
C GLU A 61 9.52 -2.20 -6.60
N PRO A 62 8.44 -1.39 -6.55
CA PRO A 62 7.08 -1.89 -6.39
C PRO A 62 6.72 -3.04 -7.35
N GLU A 63 7.39 -3.10 -8.50
CA GLU A 63 7.23 -4.13 -9.53
C GLU A 63 7.82 -5.48 -9.10
N ASP A 64 9.03 -5.49 -8.52
CA ASP A 64 9.73 -6.70 -8.08
C ASP A 64 9.15 -7.32 -6.80
N ALA A 65 8.58 -6.47 -5.94
CA ALA A 65 8.03 -6.91 -4.66
C ALA A 65 6.72 -7.70 -4.80
N GLY A 66 6.09 -7.72 -5.99
CA GLY A 66 4.72 -8.22 -6.17
C GLY A 66 3.68 -7.40 -5.39
N ILE A 67 4.10 -6.31 -4.76
CA ILE A 67 3.25 -5.35 -4.07
C ILE A 67 2.91 -4.31 -5.11
N VAL A 68 1.86 -4.58 -5.88
CA VAL A 68 1.24 -3.55 -6.70
C VAL A 68 0.91 -2.37 -5.78
N PRO A 69 1.62 -1.22 -5.88
CA PRO A 69 1.08 -0.01 -5.30
C PRO A 69 -0.28 0.15 -5.93
N ALA A 70 -1.31 0.48 -5.15
CA ALA A 70 -2.61 0.86 -5.68
C ALA A 70 -2.33 1.80 -6.86
N ARG A 71 -2.55 1.29 -8.08
CA ARG A 71 -1.94 1.82 -9.30
C ARG A 71 -2.15 3.34 -9.29
N ARG A 72 -1.06 4.13 -9.30
CA ARG A 72 -1.10 5.31 -10.15
C ARG A 72 -1.17 4.72 -11.55
N ALA A 73 -2.38 4.52 -12.04
CA ALA A 73 -2.58 4.29 -13.46
C ALA A 73 -1.79 5.39 -14.16
N LYS A 74 -0.88 5.02 -15.07
CA LYS A 74 -0.36 6.01 -16.01
C LYS A 74 -1.59 6.67 -16.60
N PRO A 75 -1.71 8.01 -16.53
CA PRO A 75 -2.86 8.66 -17.13
C PRO A 75 -2.87 8.24 -18.60
N THR A 76 -3.91 7.53 -18.98
CA THR A 76 -4.10 7.17 -20.38
C THR A 76 -4.40 8.46 -21.14
N ALA A 77 -4.23 8.50 -22.46
CA ALA A 77 -4.58 9.70 -23.24
C ALA A 77 -6.05 10.15 -23.02
N ASP A 78 -6.91 9.24 -22.54
CA ASP A 78 -8.31 9.50 -22.16
C ASP A 78 -8.46 10.27 -20.82
N ASP A 79 -7.45 10.27 -19.95
CA ASP A 79 -7.45 11.08 -18.71
C ASP A 79 -7.40 12.59 -18.97
N SER A 80 -7.06 12.99 -20.20
CA SER A 80 -7.15 14.40 -20.62
C SER A 80 -8.61 14.89 -20.73
N ARG A 81 -9.60 13.98 -20.67
CA ARG A 81 -11.03 14.32 -20.59
C ARG A 81 -11.52 14.51 -19.16
N THR A 82 -10.71 14.19 -18.16
CA THR A 82 -11.05 14.41 -16.75
C THR A 82 -10.97 15.91 -16.45
N THR A 83 -12.08 16.60 -16.67
CA THR A 83 -12.21 18.02 -16.29
C THR A 83 -12.43 18.15 -14.79
N VAL A 84 -12.12 19.33 -14.25
CA VAL A 84 -12.41 19.69 -12.86
C VAL A 84 -13.88 19.43 -12.49
N ALA A 85 -14.80 19.67 -13.44
CA ALA A 85 -16.23 19.39 -13.27
C ALA A 85 -16.53 17.90 -13.04
N MET A 86 -15.82 16.99 -13.74
CA MET A 86 -15.98 15.54 -13.53
C MET A 86 -15.46 15.10 -12.16
N VAL A 87 -14.33 15.65 -11.71
CA VAL A 87 -13.81 15.37 -10.36
C VAL A 87 -14.78 15.87 -9.30
N ILE A 88 -15.31 17.09 -9.45
CA ILE A 88 -16.33 17.65 -8.55
C ILE A 88 -17.57 16.75 -8.54
N ALA A 89 -18.12 16.38 -9.70
CA ALA A 89 -19.32 15.54 -9.77
C ALA A 89 -19.11 14.15 -9.13
N ALA A 90 -17.94 13.53 -9.36
CA ALA A 90 -17.58 12.26 -8.74
C ALA A 90 -17.46 12.37 -7.22
N TYR A 91 -16.82 13.44 -6.73
CA TYR A 91 -16.73 13.74 -5.31
C TYR A 91 -18.11 13.93 -4.68
N TRP A 92 -19.00 14.74 -5.28
CA TRP A 92 -20.36 14.97 -4.77
C TRP A 92 -21.22 13.70 -4.74
N LYS A 93 -21.01 12.75 -5.66
CA LYS A 93 -21.70 11.45 -5.66
C LYS A 93 -21.25 10.57 -4.48
N TRP A 94 -19.95 10.54 -4.20
CA TRP A 94 -19.40 9.86 -3.03
C TRP A 94 -19.81 10.55 -1.73
N ALA A 95 -19.66 11.87 -1.66
CA ALA A 95 -19.95 12.70 -0.49
C ALA A 95 -21.41 12.59 -0.07
N ARG A 96 -22.35 12.51 -1.01
CA ARG A 96 -23.77 12.26 -0.69
C ARG A 96 -24.02 10.93 0.01
N ARG A 97 -23.24 9.90 -0.27
CA ARG A 97 -23.33 8.61 0.41
C ARG A 97 -22.63 8.62 1.77
N TYR A 98 -21.54 9.39 1.88
CA TYR A 98 -20.70 9.42 3.07
C TYR A 98 -21.22 10.40 4.15
N TYR A 99 -21.75 11.55 3.74
CA TYR A 99 -22.28 12.59 4.63
C TYR A 99 -23.81 12.58 4.74
N GLN A 100 -24.48 11.47 4.37
CA GLN A 100 -25.86 11.31 4.80
C GLN A 100 -25.85 11.33 6.34
N PRO A 101 -26.55 12.28 6.98
CA PRO A 101 -26.72 12.21 8.42
C PRO A 101 -27.49 10.91 8.69
N ASN A 102 -26.96 10.08 9.57
CA ASN A 102 -27.77 9.04 10.19
C ASN A 102 -28.87 9.79 10.93
N GLU A 103 -30.09 9.82 10.40
CA GLU A 103 -31.27 10.23 11.15
C GLU A 103 -31.43 9.25 12.32
N SER A 104 -30.82 9.61 13.44
CA SER A 104 -30.94 8.96 14.74
C SER A 104 -30.78 10.07 15.77
N GLY A 105 -31.91 10.68 16.13
CA GLY A 105 -32.03 11.69 17.17
C GLY A 105 -32.86 12.88 16.75
#